data_AF-A0A4Z0MFD9-F1
#
_entry.id   AF-A0A4Z0MFD9-F1
#
_cell.length_a   1.000
_cell.length_b   1.000
_cell.length_c   1.000
_cell.angle_alpha   90.00
_cell.angle_beta   90.00
_cell.angle_gamma   90.00
#
_symmetry.space_group_name_H-M   'P 1'
#
loop_
_entity.id
_entity.type
_entity.pdbx_description
1 polymer ?
#
loop_
_entity_poly.entity_id
_entity_poly.type
_entity_poly.pdbx_seq_one_letter_code
_entity_poly.pdbx_strand_id
1 'polypeptide(L)'
;MRSVRLPLVTAPFPDELLSSWLTRLADTHYTKVYTFCKLLFPAISVWNRDIDRSASPQLLHGISRYTGIRPRRLFQLLITRYEGQLYVHHNAYGNTEWVLPLGIYHRTRRRHGLLFCPGCLRRDGPVPYFRTRWRLAISIACPRCKLYLQDRCPQCEQPIIFFRRELGHKSALADRPLSYCFHCGFNLATTAEAAPKTVITAQHEWYRILRQGWKPTVPFPHLYFVVLRRLATVLGGNSAMYRSLQEALCHHTRAELGPVVIPNARERMLEDWSLAARRTMLLQASWLLEDWPRRFVSIMKQHHITSTPLMRDMHDVPFWYESVILANLRMTNENRHFKGFWNAS
;
A
#
# COMPACT_ATOMS: atom_id res chain seq x y z
N MET A 1 16.77 -33.01 19.69
CA MET A 1 17.31 -32.39 18.45
C MET A 1 18.08 -31.13 18.81
N ARG A 2 19.38 -31.03 18.52
CA ARG A 2 20.14 -29.79 18.75
C ARG A 2 19.47 -28.64 18.00
N SER A 3 19.21 -27.53 18.68
CA SER A 3 18.62 -26.34 18.07
C SER A 3 19.68 -25.75 17.12
N VAL A 4 19.59 -26.07 15.84
CA VAL A 4 20.44 -25.47 14.82
C VAL A 4 20.02 -24.02 14.68
N ARG A 5 20.86 -23.10 15.16
CA ARG A 5 20.71 -21.66 14.98
C ARG A 5 21.77 -21.18 14.00
N LEU A 6 21.46 -20.09 13.30
CA LEU A 6 22.44 -19.38 12.49
C LEU A 6 23.51 -18.76 13.41
N PRO A 7 24.78 -18.76 12.98
CA PRO A 7 25.88 -18.22 13.78
C PRO A 7 25.80 -16.69 13.95
N LEU A 8 25.16 -15.99 13.01
CA LEU A 8 25.02 -14.54 13.03
C LEU A 8 23.57 -14.18 12.66
N VAL A 9 22.89 -13.41 13.49
CA VAL A 9 21.50 -13.00 13.26
C VAL A 9 21.38 -11.51 13.48
N THR A 10 21.06 -10.77 12.40
CA THR A 10 20.70 -9.36 12.52
C THR A 10 19.22 -9.22 12.85
N ALA A 11 18.90 -8.36 13.83
CA ALA A 11 17.51 -8.08 14.17
C ALA A 11 16.84 -7.31 13.01
N PRO A 12 15.56 -7.62 12.69
CA PRO A 12 14.82 -6.84 11.70
C PRO A 12 14.53 -5.42 12.21
N PHE A 13 14.40 -4.44 11.31
CA PHE A 13 13.97 -3.08 11.68
C PHE A 13 12.46 -3.03 11.98
N PRO A 14 11.98 -2.11 12.84
CA PRO A 14 10.60 -2.08 13.34
C PRO A 14 9.50 -2.20 12.26
N ASP A 15 9.71 -1.56 11.12
CA ASP A 15 8.78 -1.53 9.98
C ASP A 15 9.35 -2.14 8.71
N GLU A 16 10.35 -3.02 8.79
CA GLU A 16 10.95 -3.70 7.63
C GLU A 16 10.07 -4.83 7.07
N LEU A 17 10.10 -5.01 5.74
CA LEU A 17 9.47 -6.14 5.05
C LEU A 17 10.21 -7.46 5.31
N LEU A 18 9.48 -8.57 5.38
CA LEU A 18 10.09 -9.90 5.56
C LEU A 18 11.11 -10.21 4.46
N SER A 19 10.78 -9.91 3.20
CA SER A 19 11.66 -10.09 2.05
C SER A 19 12.93 -9.23 2.13
N SER A 20 12.82 -7.99 2.62
CA SER A 20 13.96 -7.09 2.86
C SER A 20 14.89 -7.67 3.92
N TRP A 21 14.31 -8.07 5.06
CA TRP A 21 15.09 -8.60 6.16
C TRP A 21 15.78 -9.93 5.82
N LEU A 22 15.09 -10.86 5.15
CA LEU A 22 15.70 -12.12 4.69
C LEU A 22 16.84 -11.87 3.70
N THR A 23 16.73 -10.85 2.85
CA THR A 23 17.80 -10.47 1.93
C THR A 23 19.03 -9.99 2.69
N ARG A 24 18.85 -9.09 3.66
CA ARG A 24 19.95 -8.60 4.51
C ARG A 24 20.55 -9.69 5.40
N LEU A 25 19.72 -10.61 5.88
CA LEU A 25 20.19 -11.75 6.66
C LEU A 25 21.07 -12.65 5.80
N ALA A 26 20.70 -12.90 4.53
CA ALA A 26 21.55 -13.63 3.60
C ALA A 26 22.87 -12.89 3.31
N ASP A 27 22.82 -11.57 3.09
CA ASP A 27 24.01 -10.73 2.91
C ASP A 27 24.97 -10.85 4.12
N THR A 28 24.42 -10.91 5.34
CA THR A 28 25.17 -11.09 6.60
C THR A 28 25.94 -12.42 6.65
N HIS A 29 25.47 -13.43 5.91
CA HIS A 29 26.11 -14.74 5.78
C HIS A 29 26.93 -14.88 4.49
N TYR A 30 27.21 -13.79 3.78
CA TYR A 30 27.94 -13.80 2.50
C TYR A 30 27.37 -14.84 1.53
N THR A 31 26.05 -14.99 1.52
CA THR A 31 25.38 -16.01 0.74
C THR A 31 24.30 -15.36 -0.11
N LYS A 32 24.17 -15.84 -1.34
CA LYS A 32 23.07 -15.44 -2.22
C LYS A 32 21.73 -15.70 -1.57
N VAL A 33 20.83 -14.74 -1.63
CA VAL A 33 19.53 -14.86 -0.94
C VAL A 33 18.72 -16.09 -1.39
N TYR A 34 18.81 -16.47 -2.66
CA TYR A 34 18.19 -17.70 -3.17
C TYR A 34 18.81 -18.96 -2.56
N THR A 35 20.15 -19.04 -2.54
CA THR A 35 20.90 -20.16 -1.95
C THR A 35 20.62 -20.25 -0.46
N PHE A 36 20.68 -19.12 0.25
CA PHE A 36 20.40 -19.01 1.67
C PHE A 36 19.01 -19.55 2.02
N CYS A 37 17.96 -19.08 1.32
CA CYS A 37 16.61 -19.57 1.54
C CYS A 37 16.44 -21.05 1.15
N LYS A 38 17.12 -21.54 0.11
CA LYS A 38 17.03 -22.95 -0.30
C LYS A 38 17.68 -23.89 0.72
N LEU A 39 18.79 -23.48 1.33
CA LEU A 39 19.47 -24.25 2.38
C LEU A 39 18.62 -24.34 3.65
N LEU A 40 18.01 -23.22 4.07
CA LEU A 40 17.20 -23.19 5.30
C LEU A 40 15.79 -23.76 5.10
N PHE A 41 15.21 -23.61 3.92
CA PHE A 41 13.82 -23.95 3.62
C PHE A 41 13.71 -24.77 2.33
N PRO A 42 14.30 -25.99 2.26
CA PRO A 42 14.44 -26.74 1.01
C PRO A 42 13.10 -27.09 0.35
N ALA A 43 12.03 -27.25 1.13
CA ALA A 43 10.68 -27.56 0.66
C ALA A 43 9.83 -26.32 0.30
N ILE A 44 10.33 -25.10 0.52
CA ILE A 44 9.55 -23.87 0.37
C ILE A 44 10.10 -23.03 -0.79
N SER A 45 9.26 -22.76 -1.79
CA SER A 45 9.56 -21.84 -2.89
C SER A 45 9.38 -20.38 -2.46
N VAL A 46 10.27 -19.88 -1.60
CA VAL A 46 10.20 -18.55 -0.96
C VAL A 46 9.95 -17.43 -1.98
N TRP A 47 10.69 -17.41 -3.09
CA TRP A 47 10.68 -16.28 -4.02
C TRP A 47 9.64 -16.36 -5.14
N ASN A 48 8.85 -17.44 -5.20
CA ASN A 48 7.77 -17.62 -6.19
C ASN A 48 6.42 -17.07 -5.71
N ARG A 49 6.37 -16.52 -4.50
CA ARG A 49 5.18 -15.96 -3.86
C ARG A 49 5.52 -14.62 -3.22
N ASP A 50 4.47 -13.89 -2.84
CA ASP A 50 4.60 -12.63 -2.11
C ASP A 50 4.76 -12.93 -0.62
N ILE A 51 5.97 -13.28 -0.17
CA ILE A 51 6.20 -13.67 1.23
C ILE A 51 5.92 -12.55 2.23
N ASP A 52 5.93 -11.29 1.80
CA ASP A 52 5.54 -10.18 2.65
C ASP A 52 4.04 -10.22 2.96
N ARG A 53 3.25 -10.77 2.05
CA ARG A 53 1.79 -10.90 2.16
C ARG A 53 1.38 -12.26 2.70
N SER A 54 1.92 -13.34 2.14
CA SER A 54 1.43 -14.72 2.29
C SER A 54 2.52 -15.68 2.80
N ALA A 55 3.36 -15.26 3.75
CA ALA A 55 4.31 -16.17 4.39
C ALA A 55 3.56 -17.33 5.07
N SER A 56 3.94 -18.56 4.76
CA SER A 56 3.30 -19.73 5.37
C SER A 56 3.72 -19.89 6.84
N PRO A 57 2.87 -20.48 7.70
CA PRO A 57 3.25 -20.81 9.07
C PRO A 57 4.53 -21.64 9.16
N GLN A 58 4.74 -22.56 8.21
CA GLN A 58 5.95 -23.38 8.12
C GLN A 58 7.20 -22.53 7.87
N LEU A 59 7.11 -21.52 6.98
CA LEU A 59 8.21 -20.59 6.73
C LEU A 59 8.53 -19.77 8.00
N LEU A 60 7.51 -19.20 8.64
CA LEU A 60 7.70 -18.38 9.85
C LEU A 60 8.26 -19.20 11.01
N HIS A 61 7.79 -20.44 11.21
CA HIS A 61 8.32 -21.35 12.21
C HIS A 61 9.78 -21.70 11.93
N GLY A 62 10.13 -22.03 10.68
CA GLY A 62 11.51 -22.27 10.26
C GLY A 62 12.41 -21.07 10.53
N ILE A 63 11.99 -19.87 10.12
CA ILE A 63 12.71 -18.62 10.39
C ILE A 63 12.93 -18.45 11.90
N SER A 64 11.87 -18.59 12.70
CA SER A 64 11.94 -18.44 14.15
C SER A 64 12.90 -19.44 14.80
N ARG A 65 12.90 -20.69 14.33
CA ARG A 65 13.82 -21.75 14.77
C ARG A 65 15.28 -21.41 14.48
N TYR A 66 15.61 -20.98 13.25
CA TYR A 66 16.99 -20.71 12.84
C TYR A 66 17.54 -19.38 13.39
N THR A 67 16.68 -18.39 13.60
CA THR A 67 17.10 -17.03 13.99
C THR A 67 16.87 -16.71 15.46
N GLY A 68 16.02 -17.47 16.16
CA GLY A 68 15.56 -17.15 17.51
C GLY A 68 14.60 -15.96 17.58
N ILE A 69 14.23 -15.35 16.45
CA ILE A 69 13.28 -14.22 16.42
C ILE A 69 11.88 -14.72 16.73
N ARG A 70 11.22 -14.09 17.71
CA ARG A 70 9.88 -14.49 18.17
C ARG A 70 8.83 -14.35 17.06
N PRO A 71 7.83 -15.24 16.95
CA PRO A 71 6.77 -15.14 15.95
C PRO A 71 6.04 -13.79 15.92
N ARG A 72 5.76 -13.19 17.10
CA ARG A 72 5.16 -11.85 17.20
C ARG A 72 5.99 -10.78 16.50
N ARG A 73 7.32 -10.90 16.51
CA ARG A 73 8.21 -9.97 15.82
C ARG A 73 8.22 -10.21 14.31
N LEU A 74 8.19 -11.47 13.86
CA LEU A 74 8.09 -11.82 12.44
C LEU A 74 6.78 -11.33 11.82
N PHE A 75 5.67 -11.39 12.56
CA PHE A 75 4.38 -10.84 12.11
C PHE A 75 4.46 -9.34 11.80
N GLN A 76 5.30 -8.57 12.51
CA GLN A 76 5.51 -7.15 12.21
C GLN A 76 6.22 -6.92 10.87
N LEU A 77 6.81 -7.95 10.27
CA LEU A 77 7.46 -7.85 8.95
C LEU A 77 6.51 -8.14 7.79
N LEU A 78 5.31 -8.64 8.11
CA LEU A 78 4.28 -8.99 7.15
C LEU A 78 3.30 -7.83 6.93
N ILE A 79 2.62 -7.85 5.80
CA ILE A 79 1.56 -6.91 5.46
C ILE A 79 0.29 -7.20 6.29
N THR A 80 0.07 -8.46 6.70
CA THR A 80 -1.04 -8.86 7.58
C THR A 80 -1.10 -8.07 8.89
N ARG A 81 -0.01 -7.40 9.30
CA ARG A 81 -0.04 -6.46 10.44
C ARG A 81 -1.03 -5.30 10.30
N TYR A 82 -1.49 -5.00 9.09
CA TYR A 82 -2.49 -3.95 8.81
C TYR A 82 -3.93 -4.48 8.74
N GLU A 83 -4.13 -5.79 8.92
CA GLU A 83 -5.46 -6.39 9.02
C GLU A 83 -6.21 -5.87 10.25
N GLY A 84 -7.50 -5.57 10.10
CA GLY A 84 -8.32 -4.89 11.09
C GLY A 84 -8.10 -3.37 11.19
N GLN A 85 -7.00 -2.84 10.65
CA GLN A 85 -6.71 -1.41 10.61
C GLN A 85 -7.02 -0.81 9.23
N LEU A 86 -6.38 -1.28 8.18
CA LEU A 86 -6.54 -0.72 6.83
C LEU A 86 -7.60 -1.47 6.00
N TYR A 87 -7.68 -2.78 6.20
CA TYR A 87 -8.62 -3.68 5.54
C TYR A 87 -9.08 -4.74 6.55
N VAL A 88 -10.29 -5.28 6.35
CA VAL A 88 -10.89 -6.25 7.29
C VAL A 88 -10.38 -7.66 7.03
N HIS A 89 -10.32 -8.07 5.77
CA HIS A 89 -9.96 -9.43 5.38
C HIS A 89 -8.69 -9.46 4.54
N HIS A 90 -7.67 -10.13 5.06
CA HIS A 90 -6.51 -10.49 4.26
C HIS A 90 -6.85 -11.62 3.30
N ASN A 91 -6.50 -11.46 2.02
CA ASN A 91 -6.57 -12.54 1.05
C ASN A 91 -5.15 -13.02 0.71
N ALA A 92 -4.78 -14.22 1.16
CA ALA A 92 -3.46 -14.80 0.90
C ALA A 92 -3.27 -15.27 -0.56
N TYR A 93 -4.35 -15.54 -1.28
CA TYR A 93 -4.34 -16.16 -2.61
C TYR A 93 -4.70 -15.20 -3.76
N GLY A 94 -5.19 -14.01 -3.44
CA GLY A 94 -5.58 -12.98 -4.42
C GLY A 94 -5.19 -11.57 -3.99
N ASN A 95 -5.81 -10.57 -4.59
CA ASN A 95 -5.59 -9.18 -4.18
C ASN A 95 -6.19 -8.94 -2.79
N THR A 96 -5.46 -8.18 -1.96
CA THR A 96 -5.97 -7.63 -0.70
C THR A 96 -6.17 -6.14 -0.91
N GLU A 97 -7.32 -5.61 -0.49
CA GLU A 97 -7.57 -4.18 -0.58
C GLU A 97 -6.45 -3.39 0.08
N TRP A 98 -6.13 -2.23 -0.51
CA TRP A 98 -5.06 -1.35 -0.08
C TRP A 98 -3.63 -1.92 -0.13
N VAL A 99 -3.43 -3.17 -0.57
CA VAL A 99 -2.10 -3.77 -0.73
C VAL A 99 -1.71 -3.78 -2.19
N LEU A 100 -0.57 -3.16 -2.49
CA LEU A 100 -0.09 -3.02 -3.85
C LEU A 100 0.39 -4.37 -4.42
N PRO A 101 -0.17 -4.82 -5.56
CA PRO A 101 0.18 -6.11 -6.15
C PRO A 101 1.57 -6.04 -6.80
N LEU A 102 2.41 -7.03 -6.53
CA LEU A 102 3.73 -7.15 -7.16
C LEU A 102 3.68 -7.74 -8.58
N GLY A 103 2.52 -8.28 -9.00
CA GLY A 103 2.37 -8.96 -10.30
C GLY A 103 3.35 -10.14 -10.44
N ILE A 104 3.32 -11.06 -9.48
CA ILE A 104 4.26 -12.18 -9.42
C ILE A 104 3.90 -13.22 -10.48
N TYR A 105 4.86 -13.49 -11.36
CA TYR A 105 4.81 -14.62 -12.29
C TYR A 105 6.12 -15.41 -12.17
N HIS A 106 6.02 -16.64 -11.66
CA HIS A 106 7.17 -17.38 -11.12
C HIS A 106 7.99 -16.51 -10.16
N ARG A 107 9.23 -16.17 -10.53
CA ARG A 107 10.16 -15.34 -9.75
C ARG A 107 10.25 -13.88 -10.22
N THR A 108 9.45 -13.49 -11.20
CA THR A 108 9.43 -12.13 -11.76
C THR A 108 8.36 -11.29 -11.09
N ARG A 109 8.60 -9.98 -10.92
CA ARG A 109 7.59 -9.00 -10.53
C ARG A 109 7.34 -8.12 -11.72
N ARG A 110 6.10 -8.06 -12.18
CA ARG A 110 5.72 -7.32 -13.39
C ARG A 110 5.04 -5.99 -13.07
N ARG A 111 4.68 -5.75 -11.80
CA ARG A 111 3.99 -4.53 -11.36
C ARG A 111 4.84 -3.74 -10.37
N HIS A 112 4.58 -2.44 -10.31
CA HIS A 112 5.24 -1.46 -9.45
C HIS A 112 4.67 -1.46 -8.02
N GLY A 113 4.52 -2.65 -7.44
CA GLY A 113 3.82 -2.84 -6.17
C GLY A 113 4.67 -2.58 -4.92
N LEU A 114 5.94 -2.21 -5.07
CA LEU A 114 6.83 -1.86 -3.98
C LEU A 114 7.34 -0.43 -4.18
N LEU A 115 6.95 0.43 -3.26
CA LEU A 115 7.40 1.82 -3.24
C LEU A 115 8.73 1.97 -2.51
N PHE A 116 9.31 3.16 -2.61
CA PHE A 116 10.43 3.58 -1.78
C PHE A 116 10.48 5.10 -1.62
N CYS A 117 11.20 5.55 -0.59
CA CYS A 117 11.59 6.93 -0.43
C CYS A 117 13.11 7.06 -0.63
N PRO A 118 13.57 7.82 -1.65
CA PRO A 118 15.00 8.06 -1.89
C PRO A 118 15.72 8.61 -0.65
N GLY A 119 15.10 9.56 0.04
CA GLY A 119 15.65 10.17 1.26
C GLY A 119 15.75 9.20 2.44
N CYS A 120 14.82 8.24 2.58
CA CYS A 120 14.96 7.21 3.60
C CYS A 120 16.09 6.25 3.25
N LEU A 121 16.16 5.77 2.01
CA LEU A 121 17.25 4.89 1.57
C LEU A 121 18.62 5.56 1.77
N ARG A 122 18.74 6.87 1.50
CA ARG A 122 19.96 7.65 1.77
C ARG A 122 20.32 7.70 3.25
N ARG A 123 19.33 7.96 4.11
CA ARG A 123 19.52 8.03 5.58
C ARG A 123 19.81 6.67 6.20
N ASP A 124 19.31 5.59 5.62
CA ASP A 124 19.60 4.22 6.07
C ASP A 124 21.06 3.81 5.75
N GLY A 125 21.76 4.60 4.92
CA GLY A 125 23.20 4.52 4.71
C GLY A 125 23.65 3.17 4.15
N PRO A 126 24.63 2.49 4.78
CA PRO A 126 25.17 1.23 4.27
C PRO A 126 24.19 0.06 4.37
N VAL A 127 23.13 0.18 5.19
CA VAL A 127 22.19 -0.92 5.42
C VAL A 127 20.74 -0.49 5.14
N PRO A 128 20.42 -0.14 3.88
CA PRO A 128 19.07 0.23 3.47
C PRO A 128 18.11 -0.95 3.63
N TYR A 129 16.86 -0.63 3.96
CA TYR A 129 15.79 -1.63 4.08
C TYR A 129 14.47 -1.09 3.52
N PHE A 130 13.64 -2.01 3.06
CA PHE A 130 12.32 -1.69 2.50
C PHE A 130 11.24 -1.86 3.56
N ARG A 131 10.37 -0.85 3.65
CA ARG A 131 9.40 -0.72 4.74
C ARG A 131 8.06 -1.32 4.37
N THR A 132 7.38 -1.93 5.34
CA THR A 132 6.04 -2.52 5.18
C THR A 132 5.02 -1.53 4.63
N ARG A 133 5.05 -0.27 5.09
CA ARG A 133 4.15 0.79 4.61
C ARG A 133 4.32 1.10 3.12
N TRP A 134 5.48 0.79 2.53
CA TRP A 134 5.74 0.99 1.10
C TRP A 134 5.04 -0.05 0.20
N ARG A 135 4.28 -0.98 0.79
CA ARG A 135 3.36 -1.86 0.07
C ARG A 135 1.89 -1.41 0.14
N LEU A 136 1.60 -0.27 0.77
CA LEU A 136 0.22 0.21 0.96
C LEU A 136 -0.16 1.22 -0.12
N ALA A 137 -1.37 1.12 -0.66
CA ALA A 137 -1.88 2.03 -1.69
C ALA A 137 -2.10 3.47 -1.18
N ILE A 138 -2.32 3.65 0.13
CA ILE A 138 -2.40 4.98 0.78
C ILE A 138 -1.03 5.68 0.88
N SER A 139 0.07 5.00 0.54
CA SER A 139 1.41 5.56 0.63
C SER A 139 1.77 6.27 -0.68
N ILE A 140 1.69 7.59 -0.68
CA ILE A 140 2.00 8.45 -1.84
C ILE A 140 3.21 9.35 -1.59
N ALA A 141 3.53 9.63 -0.32
CA ALA A 141 4.65 10.46 0.08
C ALA A 141 5.29 9.95 1.39
N CYS A 142 6.48 10.45 1.70
CA CYS A 142 7.18 10.18 2.95
C CYS A 142 7.10 11.40 3.88
N PRO A 143 6.32 11.36 4.98
CA PRO A 143 6.24 12.48 5.91
C PRO A 143 7.57 12.85 6.57
N ARG A 144 8.46 11.86 6.76
CA ARG A 144 9.78 12.06 7.40
C ARG A 144 10.78 12.78 6.49
N CYS A 145 10.69 12.57 5.17
CA CYS A 145 11.61 13.17 4.20
C CYS A 145 10.99 14.33 3.44
N LYS A 146 9.66 14.48 3.49
CA LYS A 146 8.89 15.44 2.69
C LYS A 146 9.08 15.25 1.18
N LEU A 147 9.23 13.99 0.76
CA LEU A 147 9.44 13.60 -0.63
C LEU A 147 8.26 12.76 -1.10
N TYR A 148 7.97 12.83 -2.40
CA TYR A 148 7.12 11.82 -3.03
C TYR A 148 7.77 10.43 -2.94
N LEU A 149 6.93 9.41 -2.77
CA LEU A 149 7.40 8.04 -2.96
C LEU A 149 7.54 7.74 -4.45
N GLN A 150 8.39 6.78 -4.78
CA GLN A 150 8.59 6.27 -6.13
C GLN A 150 8.32 4.76 -6.14
N ASP A 151 7.87 4.22 -7.26
CA ASP A 151 7.43 2.82 -7.43
C ASP A 151 8.28 2.04 -8.45
N ARG A 152 9.24 2.72 -9.07
CA ARG A 152 10.11 2.20 -10.13
C ARG A 152 11.49 2.85 -10.10
N CYS A 153 12.44 2.22 -10.77
CA CYS A 153 13.75 2.84 -10.99
C CYS A 153 13.62 4.08 -11.89
N PRO A 154 14.14 5.26 -11.49
CA PRO A 154 14.10 6.45 -12.33
C PRO A 154 14.89 6.33 -13.64
N GLN A 155 15.88 5.43 -13.71
CA GLN A 155 16.73 5.28 -14.89
C GLN A 155 16.19 4.25 -15.90
N CYS A 156 15.62 3.14 -15.43
CA CYS A 156 15.25 2.02 -16.31
C CYS A 156 13.79 1.56 -16.16
N GLU A 157 13.01 2.27 -15.33
CA GLU A 157 11.57 2.06 -15.08
C GLU A 157 11.15 0.67 -14.56
N GLN A 158 12.12 -0.22 -14.32
CA GLN A 158 11.87 -1.54 -13.76
C GLN A 158 11.30 -1.41 -12.34
N PRO A 159 10.38 -2.32 -11.95
CA PRO A 159 9.87 -2.39 -10.59
C PRO A 159 10.99 -2.70 -9.60
N ILE A 160 10.77 -2.39 -8.33
CA ILE A 160 11.78 -2.62 -7.31
C ILE A 160 11.83 -4.11 -6.92
N ILE A 161 12.98 -4.76 -7.20
CA ILE A 161 13.23 -6.17 -6.91
C ILE A 161 14.63 -6.37 -6.29
N PHE A 162 14.86 -5.80 -5.10
CA PHE A 162 16.17 -5.74 -4.44
C PHE A 162 16.85 -7.11 -4.19
N PHE A 163 16.09 -8.20 -4.12
CA PHE A 163 16.65 -9.54 -3.88
C PHE A 163 17.13 -10.25 -5.16
N ARG A 164 17.01 -9.60 -6.33
CA ARG A 164 17.55 -10.10 -7.61
C ARG A 164 18.86 -9.42 -8.02
N ARG A 165 19.53 -8.71 -7.11
CA ARG A 165 20.84 -8.05 -7.37
C ARG A 165 21.91 -8.99 -7.94
N GLU A 166 21.83 -10.27 -7.62
CA GLU A 166 22.81 -11.30 -8.03
C GLU A 166 22.39 -12.08 -9.28
N LEU A 167 21.25 -11.73 -9.88
CA LEU A 167 20.70 -12.44 -11.04
C LEU A 167 21.66 -12.31 -12.23
N GLY A 168 22.10 -13.45 -12.78
CA GLY A 168 23.01 -13.48 -13.92
C GLY A 168 24.49 -13.61 -13.55
N HIS A 169 24.86 -13.42 -12.28
CA HIS A 169 26.24 -13.53 -11.82
C HIS A 169 26.44 -14.80 -11.00
N LYS A 170 26.86 -15.91 -11.63
CA LYS A 170 26.94 -17.23 -10.95
C LYS A 170 27.91 -17.27 -9.77
N SER A 171 29.02 -16.52 -9.83
CA SER A 171 30.10 -16.60 -8.83
C SER A 171 30.23 -15.34 -7.96
N ALA A 172 29.54 -14.24 -8.29
CA ALA A 172 29.60 -13.00 -7.51
C ALA A 172 28.45 -12.89 -6.51
N LEU A 173 28.75 -12.37 -5.32
CA LEU A 173 27.77 -11.89 -4.35
C LEU A 173 27.35 -10.46 -4.71
N ALA A 174 26.23 -10.00 -4.15
CA ALA A 174 25.84 -8.60 -4.28
C ALA A 174 26.89 -7.70 -3.61
N ASP A 175 27.50 -6.82 -4.41
CA ASP A 175 28.51 -5.84 -3.99
C ASP A 175 27.90 -4.49 -3.59
N ARG A 176 26.63 -4.26 -3.97
CA ARG A 176 25.91 -3.00 -3.76
C ARG A 176 24.76 -3.15 -2.77
N PRO A 177 24.47 -2.15 -1.93
CA PRO A 177 23.33 -2.14 -1.00
C PRO A 177 21.96 -2.37 -1.67
N LEU A 178 20.93 -2.71 -0.89
CA LEU A 178 19.56 -2.94 -1.37
C LEU A 178 18.95 -1.69 -2.05
N SER A 179 19.52 -0.49 -1.84
CA SER A 179 19.10 0.76 -2.49
C SER A 179 19.49 0.83 -3.97
N TYR A 180 20.21 -0.15 -4.51
CA TYR A 180 20.59 -0.17 -5.92
C TYR A 180 19.59 -0.98 -6.74
N CYS A 181 19.24 -0.46 -7.92
CA CYS A 181 18.37 -1.14 -8.86
C CYS A 181 19.00 -2.47 -9.30
N PHE A 182 18.26 -3.56 -9.18
CA PHE A 182 18.73 -4.89 -9.57
C PHE A 182 19.02 -5.03 -11.07
N HIS A 183 18.44 -4.16 -11.91
CA HIS A 183 18.52 -4.28 -13.36
C HIS A 183 19.63 -3.41 -13.96
N CYS A 184 19.61 -2.11 -13.71
CA CYS A 184 20.59 -1.17 -14.29
C CYS A 184 21.67 -0.72 -13.29
N GLY A 185 21.59 -1.12 -12.02
CA GLY A 185 22.54 -0.71 -11.00
C GLY A 185 22.45 0.76 -10.58
N PHE A 186 21.41 1.51 -10.99
CA PHE A 186 21.19 2.88 -10.53
C PHE A 186 20.93 2.94 -9.02
N ASN A 187 21.50 3.93 -8.33
CA ASN A 187 21.26 4.12 -6.90
C ASN A 187 19.91 4.84 -6.67
N LEU A 188 18.92 4.14 -6.14
CA LEU A 188 17.57 4.65 -5.87
C LEU A 188 17.55 5.75 -4.77
N ALA A 189 18.65 5.97 -4.06
CA ALA A 189 18.74 7.00 -3.03
C ALA A 189 19.07 8.40 -3.57
N THR A 190 19.31 8.58 -4.87
CA THR A 190 19.82 9.83 -5.46
C THR A 190 18.70 10.75 -5.95
N THR A 191 17.82 10.28 -6.83
CA THR A 191 16.74 11.09 -7.43
C THR A 191 15.59 11.27 -6.45
N ALA A 192 15.29 12.52 -6.08
CA ALA A 192 14.24 12.86 -5.12
C ALA A 192 13.40 14.03 -5.65
N GLU A 193 12.08 13.94 -5.45
CA GLU A 193 11.13 15.02 -5.76
C GLU A 193 10.44 15.43 -4.45
N ALA A 194 10.45 16.73 -4.15
CA ALA A 194 9.78 17.27 -2.98
C ALA A 194 8.26 17.13 -3.13
N ALA A 195 7.59 16.67 -2.07
CA ALA A 195 6.14 16.64 -2.03
C ALA A 195 5.61 17.96 -1.42
N PRO A 196 4.57 18.57 -2.00
CA PRO A 196 3.90 19.74 -1.43
C PRO A 196 3.43 19.49 0.01
N LYS A 197 3.34 20.57 0.79
CA LYS A 197 2.95 20.53 2.21
C LYS A 197 1.60 19.82 2.41
N THR A 198 0.68 19.99 1.49
CA THR A 198 -0.69 19.46 1.57
C THR A 198 -0.72 17.95 1.33
N VAL A 199 0.06 17.45 0.38
CA VAL A 199 0.33 16.01 0.21
C VAL A 199 0.93 15.43 1.49
N ILE A 200 1.92 16.10 2.08
CA ILE A 200 2.55 15.64 3.31
C ILE A 200 1.57 15.63 4.49
N THR A 201 0.71 16.64 4.58
CA THR A 201 -0.33 16.75 5.61
C THR A 201 -1.34 15.62 5.48
N ALA A 202 -1.88 15.40 4.28
CA ALA A 202 -2.80 14.29 4.00
C ALA A 202 -2.16 12.92 4.29
N GLN A 203 -0.91 12.72 3.86
CA GLN A 203 -0.19 11.46 4.14
C GLN A 203 0.06 11.24 5.64
N HIS A 204 0.42 12.29 6.38
CA HIS A 204 0.56 12.24 7.82
C HIS A 204 -0.76 11.83 8.44
N GLU A 205 -1.84 12.50 8.04
CA GLU A 205 -3.17 12.27 8.56
C GLU A 205 -3.64 10.83 8.30
N TRP A 206 -3.48 10.29 7.09
CA TRP A 206 -3.82 8.89 6.82
C TRP A 206 -3.03 7.92 7.69
N TYR A 207 -1.73 8.16 7.92
CA TYR A 207 -0.97 7.32 8.85
C TYR A 207 -1.39 7.51 10.31
N ARG A 208 -1.87 8.69 10.71
CA ARG A 208 -2.45 8.92 12.04
C ARG A 208 -3.76 8.14 12.19
N ILE A 209 -4.68 8.28 11.23
CA ILE A 209 -5.95 7.58 11.18
C ILE A 209 -5.73 6.06 11.23
N LEU A 210 -4.78 5.54 10.45
CA LEU A 210 -4.42 4.12 10.47
C LEU A 210 -4.08 3.59 11.87
N ARG A 211 -3.47 4.41 12.72
CA ARG A 211 -3.07 4.01 14.08
C ARG A 211 -4.14 4.27 15.14
N GLN A 212 -4.96 5.30 14.96
CA GLN A 212 -5.78 5.88 16.04
C GLN A 212 -7.28 5.95 15.73
N GLY A 213 -7.69 5.65 14.51
CA GLY A 213 -9.02 5.98 14.01
C GLY A 213 -9.12 7.43 13.56
N TRP A 214 -10.26 7.79 12.96
CA TRP A 214 -10.44 9.11 12.37
C TRP A 214 -10.80 10.17 13.41
N LYS A 215 -11.89 9.91 14.14
CA LYS A 215 -12.46 10.77 15.19
C LYS A 215 -13.16 9.88 16.23
N PRO A 216 -13.54 10.37 17.42
CA PRO A 216 -14.18 9.53 18.44
C PRO A 216 -15.40 8.75 17.96
N THR A 217 -16.18 9.31 17.02
CA THR A 217 -17.36 8.65 16.42
C THR A 217 -17.01 7.63 15.32
N VAL A 218 -15.76 7.58 14.87
CA VAL A 218 -15.25 6.60 13.90
C VAL A 218 -13.91 6.06 14.42
N PRO A 219 -13.92 5.28 15.51
CA PRO A 219 -12.71 4.85 16.21
C PRO A 219 -11.96 3.74 15.46
N PHE A 220 -12.67 2.95 14.65
CA PHE A 220 -12.07 1.88 13.87
C PHE A 220 -11.53 2.42 12.53
N PRO A 221 -10.21 2.35 12.27
CA PRO A 221 -9.61 2.98 11.09
C PRO A 221 -10.16 2.47 9.76
N HIS A 222 -10.49 1.17 9.67
CA HIS A 222 -10.94 0.55 8.42
C HIS A 222 -12.26 1.14 7.93
N LEU A 223 -13.11 1.67 8.84
CA LEU A 223 -14.36 2.35 8.48
C LEU A 223 -14.12 3.68 7.76
N TYR A 224 -13.00 4.36 8.04
CA TYR A 224 -12.59 5.54 7.26
C TYR A 224 -12.05 5.11 5.89
N PHE A 225 -11.16 4.11 5.89
CA PHE A 225 -10.50 3.70 4.65
C PHE A 225 -11.43 3.05 3.65
N VAL A 226 -12.46 2.31 4.05
CA VAL A 226 -13.44 1.77 3.09
C VAL A 226 -14.17 2.90 2.34
N VAL A 227 -14.48 4.01 3.03
CA VAL A 227 -15.11 5.20 2.41
C VAL A 227 -14.10 5.95 1.54
N LEU A 228 -12.88 6.18 2.03
CA LEU A 228 -11.83 6.82 1.23
C LEU A 228 -11.57 6.05 -0.07
N ARG A 229 -11.53 4.71 -0.01
CA ARG A 229 -11.35 3.83 -1.17
C ARG A 229 -12.49 4.02 -2.16
N ARG A 230 -13.73 4.01 -1.66
CA ARG A 230 -14.92 4.13 -2.49
C ARG A 230 -14.99 5.49 -3.18
N LEU A 231 -14.78 6.57 -2.44
CA LEU A 231 -14.74 7.92 -2.98
C LEU A 231 -13.65 8.06 -4.04
N ALA A 232 -12.43 7.62 -3.76
CA ALA A 232 -11.35 7.62 -4.74
C ALA A 232 -11.72 6.80 -6.00
N THR A 233 -12.35 5.65 -5.84
CA THR A 233 -12.80 4.78 -6.96
C THR A 233 -13.87 5.45 -7.82
N VAL A 234 -14.85 6.13 -7.20
CA VAL A 234 -15.88 6.90 -7.91
C VAL A 234 -15.23 8.06 -8.67
N LEU A 235 -14.32 8.78 -8.01
CA LEU A 235 -13.58 9.87 -8.62
C LEU A 235 -12.70 9.39 -9.76
N GLY A 236 -12.14 8.19 -9.74
CA GLY A 236 -11.34 7.63 -10.85
C GLY A 236 -12.16 7.08 -12.02
N GLY A 237 -13.48 7.25 -12.03
CA GLY A 237 -14.36 6.79 -13.10
C GLY A 237 -14.19 7.59 -14.40
N ASN A 238 -14.44 6.94 -15.54
CA ASN A 238 -14.20 7.53 -16.88
C ASN A 238 -15.46 8.11 -17.56
N SER A 239 -16.63 8.11 -16.90
CA SER A 239 -17.83 8.71 -17.47
C SER A 239 -17.71 10.25 -17.55
N ALA A 240 -18.47 10.89 -18.43
CA ALA A 240 -18.48 12.35 -18.54
C ALA A 240 -18.84 13.03 -17.20
N MET A 241 -19.78 12.44 -16.45
CA MET A 241 -20.17 12.89 -15.12
C MET A 241 -19.00 12.88 -14.12
N TYR A 242 -18.23 11.79 -14.05
CA TYR A 242 -17.08 11.71 -13.13
C TYR A 242 -15.95 12.64 -13.56
N ARG A 243 -15.74 12.84 -14.87
CA ARG A 243 -14.77 13.81 -15.38
C ARG A 243 -15.12 15.24 -14.99
N SER A 244 -16.38 15.65 -15.14
CA SER A 244 -16.85 16.96 -14.66
C SER A 244 -16.61 17.15 -13.16
N LEU A 245 -16.87 16.11 -12.36
CA LEU A 245 -16.60 16.14 -10.92
C LEU A 245 -15.09 16.24 -10.61
N GLN A 246 -14.24 15.47 -11.29
CA GLN A 246 -12.79 15.54 -11.16
C GLN A 246 -12.26 16.94 -11.47
N GLU A 247 -12.75 17.56 -12.54
CA GLU A 247 -12.37 18.91 -12.97
C GLU A 247 -12.80 19.97 -11.95
N ALA A 248 -14.04 19.89 -11.45
CA ALA A 248 -14.52 20.79 -10.41
C ALA A 248 -13.71 20.67 -9.13
N LEU A 249 -13.40 19.46 -8.68
CA LEU A 249 -12.51 19.23 -7.53
C LEU A 249 -11.10 19.73 -7.82
N CYS A 250 -10.62 19.55 -9.04
CA CYS A 250 -9.33 20.07 -9.47
C CYS A 250 -9.28 21.58 -9.27
N HIS A 251 -10.32 22.36 -9.60
CA HIS A 251 -10.34 23.81 -9.32
C HIS A 251 -10.18 24.15 -7.84
N HIS A 252 -10.75 23.34 -6.94
CA HIS A 252 -10.65 23.55 -5.50
C HIS A 252 -9.31 23.06 -4.91
N THR A 253 -8.63 22.12 -5.58
CA THR A 253 -7.37 21.52 -5.11
C THR A 253 -6.14 21.94 -5.96
N ARG A 254 -6.33 22.74 -7.03
CA ARG A 254 -5.39 22.92 -8.16
C ARG A 254 -4.08 23.56 -7.78
N ALA A 255 -4.11 24.51 -6.85
CA ALA A 255 -2.91 25.22 -6.42
C ALA A 255 -1.87 24.29 -5.76
N GLU A 256 -2.28 23.08 -5.34
CA GLU A 256 -1.47 22.26 -4.45
C GLU A 256 -1.14 20.86 -4.97
N LEU A 257 -1.89 20.33 -5.95
CA LEU A 257 -1.84 18.91 -6.33
C LEU A 257 -1.28 18.59 -7.73
N GLY A 258 -1.02 19.61 -8.56
CA GLY A 258 -0.55 19.42 -9.94
C GLY A 258 -1.66 18.97 -10.92
N PRO A 259 -1.32 18.50 -12.12
CA PRO A 259 -2.29 18.11 -13.13
C PRO A 259 -3.09 16.87 -12.70
N VAL A 260 -4.37 16.82 -13.07
CA VAL A 260 -5.20 15.62 -12.86
C VAL A 260 -4.66 14.51 -13.74
N VAL A 261 -4.32 13.38 -13.11
CA VAL A 261 -3.94 12.15 -13.80
C VAL A 261 -5.07 11.16 -13.58
N ILE A 262 -5.68 10.73 -14.69
CA ILE A 262 -6.81 9.81 -14.68
C ILE A 262 -6.28 8.37 -14.79
N PRO A 263 -6.87 7.39 -14.06
CA PRO A 263 -6.54 5.99 -14.23
C PRO A 263 -6.75 5.49 -15.66
N ASN A 264 -5.90 4.57 -16.10
CA ASN A 264 -6.10 3.93 -17.41
C ASN A 264 -7.31 2.98 -17.34
N ALA A 265 -8.11 2.90 -18.41
CA ALA A 265 -9.28 2.01 -18.47
C ALA A 265 -8.95 0.52 -18.21
N ARG A 266 -7.70 0.09 -18.42
CA ARG A 266 -7.22 -1.26 -18.10
C ARG A 266 -6.97 -1.47 -16.61
N GLU A 267 -6.78 -0.41 -15.83
CA GLU A 267 -6.51 -0.45 -14.39
C GLU A 267 -7.83 -0.45 -13.60
N ARG A 268 -8.37 -1.65 -13.37
CA ARG A 268 -9.73 -1.82 -12.84
C ARG A 268 -9.86 -1.56 -11.33
N MET A 269 -8.76 -1.67 -10.59
CA MET A 269 -8.73 -1.51 -9.14
C MET A 269 -7.81 -0.36 -8.75
N LEU A 270 -8.12 0.32 -7.64
CA LEU A 270 -7.30 1.42 -7.11
C LEU A 270 -5.83 1.03 -6.91
N GLU A 271 -5.59 -0.21 -6.51
CA GLU A 271 -4.26 -0.78 -6.29
C GLU A 271 -3.47 -0.99 -7.60
N ASP A 272 -4.16 -1.05 -8.74
CA ASP A 272 -3.56 -1.19 -10.08
C ASP A 272 -3.22 0.15 -10.71
N TRP A 273 -3.78 1.26 -10.20
CA TRP A 273 -3.57 2.59 -10.77
C TRP A 273 -2.11 3.02 -10.69
N SER A 274 -1.66 3.79 -11.67
CA SER A 274 -0.38 4.50 -11.56
C SER A 274 -0.29 5.30 -10.26
N LEU A 275 0.93 5.44 -9.71
CA LEU A 275 1.13 6.19 -8.46
C LEU A 275 0.62 7.64 -8.56
N ALA A 276 0.75 8.26 -9.73
CA ALA A 276 0.25 9.61 -9.99
C ALA A 276 -1.28 9.67 -9.97
N ALA A 277 -1.98 8.77 -10.69
CA ALA A 277 -3.44 8.73 -10.68
C ALA A 277 -3.99 8.46 -9.28
N ARG A 278 -3.38 7.49 -8.56
CA ARG A 278 -3.78 7.16 -7.19
C ARG A 278 -3.60 8.33 -6.23
N ARG A 279 -2.49 9.05 -6.34
CA ARG A 279 -2.23 10.27 -5.57
C ARG A 279 -3.35 11.28 -5.75
N THR A 280 -3.69 11.61 -6.99
CA THR A 280 -4.73 12.61 -7.30
C THR A 280 -6.08 12.20 -6.71
N MET A 281 -6.52 10.97 -6.96
CA MET A 281 -7.84 10.51 -6.52
C MET A 281 -7.96 10.40 -5.00
N LEU A 282 -6.91 9.92 -4.32
CA LEU A 282 -6.91 9.84 -2.85
C LEU A 282 -6.92 11.22 -2.20
N LEU A 283 -6.19 12.19 -2.75
CA LEU A 283 -6.15 13.55 -2.20
C LEU A 283 -7.49 14.27 -2.41
N GLN A 284 -8.10 14.14 -3.58
CA GLN A 284 -9.45 14.69 -3.81
C GLN A 284 -10.50 14.03 -2.92
N ALA A 285 -10.44 12.70 -2.75
CA ALA A 285 -11.34 11.98 -1.84
C ALA A 285 -11.13 12.43 -0.38
N SER A 286 -9.88 12.60 0.06
CA SER A 286 -9.55 13.08 1.40
C SER A 286 -10.03 14.52 1.61
N TRP A 287 -9.86 15.39 0.62
CA TRP A 287 -10.36 16.76 0.65
C TRP A 287 -11.87 16.80 0.86
N LEU A 288 -12.65 15.93 0.21
CA LEU A 288 -14.10 15.83 0.47
C LEU A 288 -14.43 15.46 1.93
N LEU A 289 -13.57 14.66 2.58
CA LEU A 289 -13.78 14.16 3.94
C LEU A 289 -13.31 15.15 5.03
N GLU A 290 -12.40 16.08 4.72
CA GLU A 290 -11.88 17.05 5.70
C GLU A 290 -12.96 17.95 6.32
N ASP A 291 -13.94 18.38 5.52
CA ASP A 291 -15.10 19.18 5.97
C ASP A 291 -16.40 18.36 5.85
N TRP A 292 -16.38 17.17 6.45
CA TRP A 292 -17.50 16.25 6.44
C TRP A 292 -18.64 16.70 7.39
N PRO A 293 -19.93 16.67 6.96
CA PRO A 293 -20.42 16.24 5.64
C PRO A 293 -20.62 17.38 4.62
N ARG A 294 -20.39 18.64 5.03
CA ARG A 294 -20.84 19.84 4.29
C ARG A 294 -20.29 19.89 2.88
N ARG A 295 -18.96 19.80 2.75
CA ARG A 295 -18.25 19.87 1.46
C ARG A 295 -18.67 18.73 0.54
N PHE A 296 -18.73 17.51 1.08
CA PHE A 296 -19.19 16.34 0.33
C PHE A 296 -20.61 16.52 -0.22
N VAL A 297 -21.57 16.84 0.65
CA VAL A 297 -22.98 16.96 0.24
C VAL A 297 -23.16 18.07 -0.80
N SER A 298 -22.52 19.23 -0.61
CA SER A 298 -22.60 20.35 -1.55
C SER A 298 -22.13 19.94 -2.94
N ILE A 299 -20.94 19.34 -3.03
CA ILE A 299 -20.35 18.95 -4.32
C ILE A 299 -21.16 17.84 -4.99
N MET A 300 -21.59 16.81 -4.25
CA MET A 300 -22.37 15.71 -4.83
C MET A 300 -23.71 16.19 -5.38
N LYS A 301 -24.39 17.13 -4.71
CA LYS A 301 -25.64 17.73 -5.20
C LYS A 301 -25.42 18.58 -6.44
N GLN A 302 -24.37 19.42 -6.45
CA GLN A 302 -24.03 20.29 -7.58
C GLN A 302 -23.76 19.48 -8.87
N HIS A 303 -23.13 18.31 -8.75
CA HIS A 303 -22.81 17.45 -9.89
C HIS A 303 -23.80 16.29 -10.11
N HIS A 304 -24.96 16.35 -9.45
CA HIS A 304 -26.04 15.35 -9.57
C HIS A 304 -25.60 13.88 -9.32
N ILE A 305 -24.64 13.68 -8.42
CA ILE A 305 -24.20 12.34 -8.02
C ILE A 305 -25.25 11.70 -7.12
N THR A 306 -25.70 10.50 -7.48
CA THR A 306 -26.73 9.75 -6.74
C THR A 306 -26.12 8.83 -5.68
N SER A 307 -26.93 8.27 -4.79
CA SER A 307 -26.46 7.40 -3.70
C SER A 307 -25.84 6.08 -4.20
N THR A 308 -26.36 5.54 -5.31
CA THR A 308 -25.96 4.24 -5.88
C THR A 308 -24.45 4.12 -6.13
N PRO A 309 -23.79 5.00 -6.91
CA PRO A 309 -22.34 4.91 -7.13
C PRO A 309 -21.53 5.13 -5.85
N LEU A 310 -22.07 5.78 -4.82
CA LEU A 310 -21.35 6.05 -3.58
C LEU A 310 -21.35 4.87 -2.61
N MET A 311 -22.24 3.89 -2.79
CA MET A 311 -22.40 2.70 -1.94
C MET A 311 -22.31 1.38 -2.71
N ARG A 312 -22.06 1.41 -4.02
CA ARG A 312 -21.89 0.20 -4.82
C ARG A 312 -20.63 -0.55 -4.38
N ASP A 313 -20.66 -1.88 -4.44
CA ASP A 313 -19.50 -2.75 -4.17
C ASP A 313 -18.95 -2.67 -2.73
N MET A 314 -19.64 -1.98 -1.82
CA MET A 314 -19.35 -2.00 -0.38
C MET A 314 -20.17 -3.12 0.26
N HIS A 315 -19.49 -4.11 0.87
CA HIS A 315 -20.17 -5.18 1.60
C HIS A 315 -20.93 -4.64 2.80
N ASP A 316 -20.24 -3.85 3.63
CA ASP A 316 -20.81 -3.14 4.78
C ASP A 316 -20.52 -1.64 4.63
N VAL A 317 -21.57 -0.84 4.47
CA VAL A 317 -21.45 0.62 4.39
C VAL A 317 -21.35 1.17 5.82
N PRO A 318 -20.31 1.95 6.19
CA PRO A 318 -20.24 2.51 7.52
C PRO A 318 -21.40 3.46 7.81
N PHE A 319 -22.07 3.27 8.95
CA PHE A 319 -23.26 4.05 9.34
C PHE A 319 -23.06 5.57 9.27
N TRP A 320 -21.90 6.07 9.68
CA TRP A 320 -21.58 7.51 9.64
C TRP A 320 -21.60 8.10 8.23
N TYR A 321 -21.35 7.27 7.21
CA TYR A 321 -21.32 7.63 5.80
C TYR A 321 -22.69 7.38 5.16
N GLU A 322 -23.29 6.22 5.44
CA GLU A 322 -24.60 5.83 4.92
C GLU A 322 -25.70 6.81 5.33
N SER A 323 -25.77 7.16 6.62
CA SER A 323 -26.79 8.08 7.16
C SER A 323 -26.81 9.44 6.44
N VAL A 324 -25.62 9.99 6.12
CA VAL A 324 -25.49 11.26 5.38
C VAL A 324 -25.94 11.10 3.94
N ILE A 325 -25.55 10.02 3.26
CA ILE A 325 -25.93 9.76 1.87
C ILE A 325 -27.45 9.64 1.76
N LEU A 326 -28.07 8.80 2.58
CA LEU A 326 -29.51 8.54 2.53
C LEU A 326 -30.32 9.80 2.87
N ALA A 327 -29.85 10.62 3.80
CA ALA A 327 -30.53 11.86 4.17
C ALA A 327 -30.41 12.98 3.12
N ASN A 328 -29.42 12.93 2.22
CA ASN A 328 -29.08 14.09 1.37
C ASN A 328 -29.10 13.83 -0.14
N LEU A 329 -28.96 12.59 -0.60
CA LEU A 329 -28.79 12.27 -2.02
C LEU A 329 -29.93 11.39 -2.54
N ARG A 330 -30.29 11.58 -3.81
CA ARG A 330 -31.36 10.82 -4.46
C ARG A 330 -30.98 9.35 -4.59
N MET A 331 -31.93 8.45 -4.29
CA MET A 331 -31.82 7.02 -4.58
C MET A 331 -32.34 6.71 -5.98
N THR A 332 -31.61 5.90 -6.75
CA THR A 332 -32.00 5.51 -8.12
C THR A 332 -32.53 4.09 -8.25
N ASN A 333 -32.44 3.27 -7.20
CA ASN A 333 -32.95 1.89 -7.20
C ASN A 333 -33.78 1.62 -5.95
N GLU A 334 -35.08 1.36 -6.13
CA GLU A 334 -36.00 0.88 -5.08
C GLU A 334 -35.74 -0.59 -4.69
N ASN A 335 -34.99 -1.35 -5.49
CA ASN A 335 -34.78 -2.80 -5.32
C ASN A 335 -33.62 -3.21 -4.38
N ARG A 336 -33.10 -2.32 -3.52
CA ARG A 336 -32.29 -2.78 -2.38
C ARG A 336 -33.24 -3.02 -1.22
N HIS A 337 -33.62 -4.29 -1.02
CA HIS A 337 -34.22 -4.72 0.24
C HIS A 337 -33.26 -4.35 1.38
N PHE A 338 -33.55 -3.25 2.06
CA PHE A 338 -33.03 -3.00 3.39
C PHE A 338 -33.47 -4.17 4.26
N LYS A 339 -32.52 -5.00 4.73
CA LYS A 339 -32.79 -5.85 5.89
C LYS A 339 -33.01 -4.89 7.06
N GLY A 340 -34.28 -4.63 7.34
CA GLY A 340 -34.73 -3.62 8.28
C GLY A 340 -34.15 -3.82 9.67
N PHE A 341 -33.51 -2.79 10.20
CA PHE A 341 -33.24 -2.62 11.63
C PHE A 341 -34.34 -1.80 12.34
N TRP A 342 -35.44 -1.51 11.65
CA TRP A 342 -36.60 -0.81 12.20
C TRP A 342 -37.85 -1.67 11.98
N ASN A 343 -38.06 -2.65 12.84
CA ASN A 343 -39.37 -3.21 13.16
C ASN A 343 -39.33 -3.62 14.63
N ALA A 344 -39.44 -2.63 15.51
CA ALA A 344 -39.83 -2.82 16.90
C ALA A 344 -40.92 -1.78 17.18
N SER A 345 -42.16 -2.24 17.16
CA SER A 345 -43.34 -1.61 17.74
C SER A 345 -44.12 -2.72 18.42
#